data_AF-A0A539D062-F1
#
_entry.id   AF-A0A539D062-F1
#
_cell.length_a   1.000
_cell.length_b   1.000
_cell.length_c   1.000
_cell.angle_alpha   90.00
_cell.angle_beta   90.00
_cell.angle_gamma   90.00
#
_symmetry.space_group_name_H-M   'P 1'
#
loop_
_entity.id
_entity.type
_entity.pdbx_description
1 polymer ?
#
loop_
_entity_poly.entity_id
_entity_poly.type
_entity_poly.pdbx_seq_one_letter_code
_entity_poly.pdbx_strand_id
1 'polypeptide(L)' 'AQAARAAYKLEMAVLAGHGLHYRNVRRLRTIPEIVEYNIGHSIIARAVSVGLERAVREMKDLLR' A
#
# COMPACT_ATOMS: atom_id res chain seq x y z
N ALA A 1 3.02 12.11 -4.54
CA ALA A 1 2.33 12.52 -5.77
C ALA A 1 3.28 13.02 -6.85
N GLN A 2 4.10 14.07 -6.61
CA GLN A 2 5.00 14.62 -7.65
C GLN A 2 5.97 13.59 -8.24
N ALA A 3 6.67 12.80 -7.40
CA ALA A 3 7.57 11.75 -7.86
C ALA A 3 6.85 10.67 -8.69
N ALA A 4 5.67 10.23 -8.24
CA ALA A 4 4.86 9.23 -8.96
C ALA A 4 4.43 9.74 -10.35
N ARG A 5 4.01 11.00 -10.45
CA ARG A 5 3.70 11.65 -11.74
C ARG A 5 4.90 11.75 -12.67
N ALA A 6 6.06 12.09 -12.15
CA ALA A 6 7.28 12.19 -12.94
C ALA A 6 7.68 10.82 -13.50
N ALA A 7 7.67 9.78 -12.66
CA ALA A 7 7.96 8.40 -13.08
C ALA A 7 6.94 7.89 -14.11
N TYR A 8 5.65 8.18 -13.92
CA TYR A 8 4.60 7.80 -14.87
C TYR A 8 4.81 8.43 -16.27
N LYS A 9 5.25 9.69 -16.34
CA LYS A 9 5.60 10.36 -17.62
C LYS A 9 6.79 9.73 -18.32
N LEU A 10 7.63 9.00 -17.59
CA LEU A 10 8.76 8.24 -18.12
C LEU A 10 8.38 6.77 -18.37
N GLU A 11 7.08 6.47 -18.39
CA GLU A 11 6.54 5.11 -18.61
C GLU A 11 7.02 4.07 -17.57
N MET A 12 7.41 4.53 -16.38
CA MET A 12 7.80 3.66 -15.28
C MET A 12 6.59 3.24 -14.44
N ALA A 13 6.52 1.96 -14.08
CA ALA A 13 5.58 1.49 -13.06
C ALA A 13 5.96 2.07 -11.69
N VAL A 14 4.99 2.62 -10.96
CA VAL A 14 5.22 3.18 -9.63
C VAL A 14 4.67 2.23 -8.57
N LEU A 15 5.57 1.71 -7.75
CA LEU A 15 5.25 0.84 -6.62
C LEU A 15 5.47 1.62 -5.31
N ALA A 16 4.59 1.44 -4.35
CA ALA A 16 4.72 2.02 -3.01
C ALA A 16 4.74 0.93 -1.94
N GLY A 17 5.26 1.26 -0.77
CA GLY A 17 5.49 0.27 0.28
C GLY A 17 6.18 0.93 1.46
N HIS A 18 7.04 0.19 2.14
CA HIS A 18 7.90 0.60 3.27
C HIS A 18 7.26 1.54 4.31
N GLY A 19 6.98 1.01 5.50
CA GLY A 19 6.38 1.79 6.59
C GLY A 19 4.88 2.04 6.44
N LEU A 20 4.22 1.48 5.42
CA LEU A 20 2.77 1.51 5.31
C LEU A 20 2.11 0.62 6.37
N HIS A 21 1.02 1.11 6.93
CA HIS A 21 0.20 0.44 7.92
C HIS A 21 -1.27 0.89 7.79
N TYR A 22 -2.16 0.21 8.51
CA TYR A 22 -3.63 0.35 8.44
C TYR A 22 -4.17 1.77 8.69
N ARG A 23 -3.34 2.71 9.17
CA ARG A 23 -3.75 4.10 9.44
C ARG A 23 -3.26 5.10 8.39
N ASN A 24 -2.15 4.80 7.70
CA ASN A 24 -1.54 5.75 6.75
C ASN A 24 -1.76 5.35 5.28
N VAL A 25 -2.03 4.07 4.99
CA VAL A 25 -2.12 3.54 3.63
C VAL A 25 -3.17 4.25 2.78
N ARG A 26 -4.31 4.62 3.37
CA ARG A 26 -5.41 5.33 2.70
C ARG A 26 -5.01 6.66 2.06
N ARG A 27 -3.97 7.32 2.58
CA ARG A 27 -3.49 8.61 2.06
C ARG A 27 -2.93 8.47 0.64
N LEU A 28 -2.38 7.30 0.31
CA LEU A 28 -1.78 7.02 -1.00
C LEU A 28 -2.82 6.64 -2.07
N ARG A 29 -4.04 6.24 -1.68
CA ARG A 29 -5.12 5.91 -2.62
C ARG A 29 -5.47 7.04 -3.60
N THR A 30 -5.17 8.29 -3.23
CA THR A 30 -5.42 9.47 -4.07
C THR A 30 -4.35 9.68 -5.17
N ILE A 31 -3.34 8.82 -5.24
CA ILE A 31 -2.24 8.88 -6.21
C ILE A 31 -2.45 7.75 -7.24
N PRO A 32 -3.15 8.02 -8.36
CA PRO A 32 -3.52 6.98 -9.33
C PRO A 32 -2.32 6.36 -10.05
N GLU A 33 -1.16 7.03 -10.04
CA GLU A 33 0.05 6.52 -10.68
C GLU A 33 0.65 5.31 -9.93
N ILE A 34 0.30 5.09 -8.66
CA ILE A 34 0.75 3.92 -7.88
C ILE A 34 -0.07 2.70 -8.27
N VAL A 35 0.57 1.70 -8.86
CA VAL A 35 -0.08 0.49 -9.38
C VAL A 35 -0.02 -0.70 -8.42
N GLU A 36 0.91 -0.68 -7.45
CA GLU A 36 1.08 -1.77 -6.49
C GLU A 36 1.57 -1.27 -5.13
N TYR A 37 1.14 -1.96 -4.06
CA TYR A 37 1.53 -1.70 -2.68
C TYR A 37 2.20 -2.95 -2.06
N ASN A 38 3.52 -2.90 -1.85
CA ASN A 38 4.28 -3.95 -1.16
C ASN A 38 4.38 -3.66 0.34
N ILE A 39 3.60 -4.39 1.15
CA ILE A 39 3.46 -4.16 2.58
C ILE A 39 3.77 -5.45 3.35
N GLY A 40 4.78 -5.40 4.24
CA GLY A 40 5.23 -6.55 5.02
C GLY A 40 4.93 -6.40 6.51
N HIS A 41 5.83 -5.68 7.22
CA HIS A 41 5.87 -5.62 8.68
C HIS A 41 4.51 -5.38 9.35
N SER A 42 3.71 -4.42 8.86
CA SER A 42 2.42 -4.10 9.47
C SER A 42 1.35 -5.19 9.27
N ILE A 43 1.37 -5.90 8.12
CA ILE A 43 0.48 -7.04 7.88
C ILE A 43 0.83 -8.18 8.83
N ILE A 44 2.12 -8.52 8.94
CA ILE A 44 2.59 -9.58 9.85
C ILE A 44 2.29 -9.22 11.31
N ALA A 45 2.55 -7.98 11.72
CA ALA A 45 2.24 -7.51 13.07
C ALA A 45 0.73 -7.64 13.38
N ARG A 46 -0.15 -7.29 12.43
CA ARG A 46 -1.59 -7.48 12.58
C ARG A 46 -1.98 -8.97 12.62
N ALA A 47 -1.32 -9.80 11.81
CA ALA A 47 -1.59 -11.24 11.73
C ALA A 47 -1.37 -11.97 13.07
N VAL A 48 -0.44 -11.50 13.91
CA VAL A 48 -0.24 -12.05 15.28
C VAL A 48 -1.52 -11.96 16.12
N SER A 49 -2.36 -10.94 15.90
CA SER A 49 -3.60 -10.74 16.65
C SER A 49 -4.84 -11.36 16.00
N VAL A 50 -4.89 -11.45 14.66
CA VAL A 50 -6.13 -11.79 13.93
C VAL A 50 -6.00 -12.90 12.89
N GLY A 51 -4.80 -13.45 12.71
CA GLY A 51 -4.47 -14.37 11.62
C GLY A 51 -4.12 -13.65 10.31
N LEU A 52 -3.30 -14.31 9.47
CA LEU A 52 -2.77 -13.72 8.24
C LEU A 52 -3.86 -13.41 7.20
N GLU A 53 -4.82 -14.31 7.03
CA GLU A 53 -5.91 -14.14 6.06
C GLU A 53 -6.69 -12.85 6.34
N ARG A 54 -7.11 -12.65 7.60
CA ARG A 54 -7.86 -11.47 8.01
C ARG A 54 -7.01 -10.20 7.91
N ALA A 55 -5.73 -10.24 8.29
CA ALA A 55 -4.81 -9.11 8.16
C ALA A 55 -4.69 -8.65 6.70
N VAL A 56 -4.46 -9.58 5.77
CA VAL A 56 -4.37 -9.26 4.32
C VAL A 56 -5.69 -8.70 3.81
N ARG A 57 -6.83 -9.29 4.17
CA ARG A 57 -8.16 -8.83 3.75
C ARG A 57 -8.43 -7.39 4.23
N GLU A 58 -8.17 -7.12 5.51
CA GLU A 58 -8.32 -5.78 6.09
C GLU A 58 -7.43 -4.74 5.37
N MET A 59 -6.19 -5.09 5.02
CA MET A 59 -5.31 -4.18 4.27
C MET A 59 -5.82 -3.92 2.85
N LYS A 60 -6.30 -4.97 2.15
CA LYS A 60 -6.90 -4.84 0.82
C LYS A 60 -8.14 -3.95 0.84
N ASP A 61 -8.99 -4.05 1.86
CA ASP A 61 -10.19 -3.22 2.00
C ASP A 61 -9.87 -1.74 2.22
N LEU A 62 -8.70 -1.42 2.79
CA LEU A 62 -8.22 -0.04 2.91
C LEU A 62 -7.67 0.54 1.59
N LEU A 63 -7.29 -0.32 0.65
CA LEU A 63 -6.74 0.02 -0.66
C LEU A 63 -7.80 0.05 -1.78
N ARG A 64 -8.97 -0.53 -1.55
CA ARG A 64 -10.17 -0.34 -2.36
C ARG A 64 -10.68 1.10 -2.27
#